data_AF-A0A968M352-F1
#
_entry.id   AF-A0A968M352-F1
#
_cell.length_a   1.000
_cell.length_b   1.000
_cell.length_c   1.000
_cell.angle_alpha   90.00
_cell.angle_beta   90.00
_cell.angle_gamma   90.00
#
_symmetry.space_group_name_H-M   'P 1'
#
loop_
_entity.id
_entity.type
_entity.pdbx_description
1 polymer ?
#
loop_
_entity_poly.entity_id
_entity_poly.type
_entity_poly.pdbx_seq_one_letter_code
_entity_poly.pdbx_strand_id
1 'polypeptide(L)'
;MIDNQEKYSLNEPHQQNALAGLLLSAVTFNDEGNITVKCFIPSENYIQLKKLPVNWGKLSQHIITLRWKDRELLSMLCKRLGFYLYRSGKEAGCDLSVFKDVNESLIFWKRYFDSKVYNMAFQTEEPVVPYILRHTQLTPRQVIELCNTIVENSESFPNSLITGDKIREGVEKCEKKLCREVFSSFQESYPFSEDFCTQYLRRLTMSFRISMLRSVHSVIDDIDGKYLTYKNNYLFLERMIFDLGVIGVGLPQGTLPVSNIYQLYHLAEFEPNCDGDFNPNDHTDLFVHPMFIHRINFIRDRNACSKPVCPLQAVETPEILCL
;
A
#
# COMPACT_ATOMS: atom_id res chain seq x y z
N MET A 1 -12.07 7.61 -19.70
CA MET A 1 -12.00 7.14 -18.30
C MET A 1 -13.10 6.11 -18.14
N ILE A 2 -12.77 4.86 -17.84
CA ILE A 2 -13.80 3.82 -17.56
C ILE A 2 -14.23 4.05 -16.10
N ASP A 3 -15.17 4.97 -15.91
CA ASP A 3 -15.42 5.68 -14.65
C ASP A 3 -16.38 4.96 -13.68
N ASN A 4 -16.42 3.63 -13.69
CA ASN A 4 -16.94 2.80 -12.60
C ASN A 4 -16.87 1.33 -12.99
N GLN A 5 -15.74 0.67 -12.69
CA GLN A 5 -15.64 -0.79 -12.78
C GLN A 5 -16.43 -1.52 -11.69
N GLU A 6 -16.99 -0.81 -10.69
CA GLU A 6 -17.90 -1.39 -9.69
C GLU A 6 -19.14 -2.09 -10.30
N LYS A 7 -19.43 -1.88 -11.60
CA LYS A 7 -20.53 -2.53 -12.31
C LYS A 7 -20.12 -3.53 -13.39
N TYR A 8 -18.83 -3.71 -13.68
CA TYR A 8 -18.36 -4.57 -14.75
C TYR A 8 -17.62 -5.77 -14.16
N SER A 9 -18.34 -6.87 -13.94
CA SER A 9 -17.76 -8.15 -13.54
C SER A 9 -16.86 -8.67 -14.65
N LEU A 10 -15.54 -8.49 -14.50
CA LEU A 10 -14.54 -9.00 -15.44
C LEU A 10 -14.49 -10.54 -15.48
N ASN A 11 -15.37 -11.24 -14.76
CA ASN A 11 -15.55 -12.68 -14.84
C ASN A 11 -16.45 -13.11 -16.00
N GLU A 12 -17.21 -12.18 -16.59
CA GLU A 12 -18.12 -12.47 -17.69
C GLU A 12 -17.38 -12.59 -19.04
N PRO A 13 -17.49 -13.72 -19.77
CA PRO A 13 -16.72 -13.92 -21.01
C PRO A 13 -16.92 -12.85 -22.08
N HIS A 14 -18.14 -12.30 -22.18
CA HIS A 14 -18.46 -11.25 -23.15
C HIS A 14 -17.75 -9.92 -22.81
N GLN A 15 -17.63 -9.59 -21.52
CA GLN A 15 -16.91 -8.40 -21.06
C GLN A 15 -15.40 -8.57 -21.23
N GLN A 16 -14.88 -9.75 -20.91
CA GLN A 16 -13.47 -10.09 -21.16
C GLN A 16 -13.12 -9.95 -22.64
N ASN A 17 -13.95 -10.49 -23.53
CA ASN A 17 -13.74 -10.38 -24.98
C ASN A 17 -13.81 -8.92 -25.46
N ALA A 18 -14.74 -8.13 -24.94
CA ALA A 18 -14.85 -6.71 -25.28
C ALA A 18 -13.62 -5.91 -24.82
N LEU A 19 -13.17 -6.13 -23.58
CA LEU A 19 -11.98 -5.49 -23.03
C LEU A 19 -10.71 -5.93 -23.77
N ALA A 20 -10.57 -7.22 -24.05
CA ALA A 20 -9.51 -7.79 -24.87
C ALA A 20 -9.43 -7.12 -26.24
N GLY A 21 -10.57 -7.03 -26.95
CA GLY A 21 -10.66 -6.37 -28.24
C GLY A 21 -10.31 -4.88 -28.17
N LEU A 22 -10.77 -4.18 -27.14
CA LEU A 22 -10.44 -2.77 -26.90
C LEU A 22 -8.94 -2.57 -26.70
N LEU A 23 -8.30 -3.38 -25.85
CA LEU A 23 -6.88 -3.27 -25.55
C LEU A 23 -6.02 -3.58 -26.77
N LEU A 24 -6.34 -4.65 -27.51
CA LEU A 24 -5.64 -4.97 -28.75
C LEU A 24 -5.82 -3.90 -29.82
N SER A 25 -7.01 -3.29 -29.91
CA SER A 25 -7.26 -2.18 -30.84
C SER A 25 -6.47 -0.94 -30.45
N ALA A 26 -6.38 -0.63 -29.16
CA ALA A 26 -5.58 0.50 -28.67
C ALA A 26 -4.08 0.30 -28.94
N VAL A 27 -3.56 -0.92 -28.74
CA VAL A 27 -2.16 -1.27 -29.07
C VAL A 27 -1.92 -1.12 -30.57
N THR A 28 -2.73 -1.75 -31.41
CA THR A 28 -2.60 -1.68 -32.87
C THR A 28 -2.66 -0.23 -33.37
N PHE A 29 -3.59 0.56 -32.83
CA PHE A 29 -3.72 1.98 -33.19
C PHE A 29 -2.49 2.80 -32.78
N ASN A 30 -1.87 2.50 -31.64
CA ASN A 30 -0.68 3.20 -31.17
C ASN A 30 0.56 2.88 -32.02
N ASP A 31 0.65 1.68 -32.58
CA ASP A 31 1.77 1.27 -33.45
C ASP A 31 1.69 1.92 -34.84
N GLU A 32 0.47 2.13 -35.35
CA GLU A 32 0.23 2.64 -36.72
C GLU A 32 -0.09 4.14 -36.78
N GLY A 33 -0.52 4.74 -35.66
CA GLY A 33 -1.10 6.08 -35.61
C GLY A 33 -0.16 7.18 -35.11
N ASN A 34 -0.48 8.43 -35.49
CA ASN A 34 0.15 9.63 -34.93
C ASN A 34 -0.49 10.10 -33.60
N ILE A 35 -1.48 9.35 -33.09
CA ILE A 35 -2.21 9.66 -31.86
C ILE A 35 -2.06 8.47 -30.92
N THR A 36 -1.66 8.73 -29.67
CA THR A 36 -1.55 7.67 -28.65
C THR A 36 -2.81 7.60 -27.80
N VAL A 37 -3.44 6.42 -27.79
CA VAL A 37 -4.52 6.05 -26.88
C VAL A 37 -3.94 5.39 -25.63
N LYS A 38 -4.27 5.90 -24.45
CA LYS A 38 -3.88 5.32 -23.16
C LYS A 38 -5.10 4.81 -22.41
N CYS A 39 -5.08 3.53 -22.05
CA CYS A 39 -6.08 2.90 -21.20
C CYS A 39 -5.55 2.84 -19.76
N PHE A 40 -6.29 3.44 -18.83
CA PHE A 40 -5.96 3.38 -17.41
C PHE A 40 -6.82 2.29 -16.77
N ILE A 41 -6.16 1.32 -16.13
CA ILE A 41 -6.81 0.20 -15.47
C ILE A 41 -6.31 0.19 -14.03
N PRO A 42 -7.20 0.06 -13.04
CA PRO A 42 -6.80 -0.08 -11.65
C PRO A 42 -5.89 -1.31 -11.45
N SER A 43 -4.87 -1.18 -10.60
CA SER A 43 -3.88 -2.23 -10.38
C SER A 43 -4.49 -3.50 -9.78
N GLU A 44 -5.54 -3.36 -8.98
CA GLU A 44 -6.30 -4.48 -8.42
C GLU A 44 -6.94 -5.38 -9.48
N ASN A 45 -7.15 -4.84 -10.69
CA ASN A 45 -7.73 -5.58 -11.81
C ASN A 45 -6.68 -6.22 -12.72
N TYR A 46 -5.39 -6.05 -12.41
CA TYR A 46 -4.30 -6.57 -13.22
C TYR A 46 -4.32 -8.11 -13.34
N ILE A 47 -4.73 -8.82 -12.29
CA ILE A 47 -4.84 -10.28 -12.29
C ILE A 47 -5.90 -10.74 -13.29
N GLN A 48 -7.02 -10.04 -13.35
CA GLN A 48 -8.12 -10.30 -14.29
C GLN A 48 -7.67 -9.98 -15.71
N LEU A 49 -6.83 -8.95 -15.91
CA LEU A 49 -6.24 -8.66 -17.22
C LEU A 49 -5.35 -9.80 -17.74
N LYS A 50 -4.52 -10.39 -16.87
CA LYS A 50 -3.67 -11.55 -17.25
C LYS A 50 -4.51 -12.75 -17.72
N LYS A 51 -5.79 -12.85 -17.32
CA LYS A 51 -6.72 -13.93 -17.71
C LYS A 51 -7.43 -13.68 -19.04
N LEU A 52 -7.28 -12.50 -19.65
CA LEU A 52 -7.94 -12.18 -20.91
C LEU A 52 -7.44 -13.09 -22.04
N PRO A 53 -8.32 -13.49 -22.99
CA PRO A 53 -7.95 -14.34 -24.13
C PRO A 53 -7.21 -13.52 -25.21
N VAL A 54 -6.09 -12.90 -24.86
CA VAL A 54 -5.25 -12.09 -25.75
C VAL A 54 -3.84 -12.63 -25.83
N ASN A 55 -3.13 -12.29 -26.90
CA ASN A 55 -1.68 -12.51 -26.95
C ASN A 55 -1.00 -11.56 -25.96
N TRP A 56 -0.80 -12.04 -24.72
CA TRP A 56 -0.24 -11.24 -23.63
C TRP A 56 1.15 -10.71 -23.94
N GLY A 57 1.96 -11.44 -24.72
CA GLY A 57 3.30 -10.99 -25.10
C GLY A 57 3.30 -9.71 -25.94
N LYS A 58 2.27 -9.47 -26.76
CA LYS A 58 2.09 -8.20 -27.46
C LYS A 58 1.61 -7.12 -26.50
N LEU A 59 0.60 -7.42 -25.69
CA LEU A 59 0.00 -6.43 -24.80
C LEU A 59 0.98 -5.95 -23.72
N SER A 60 1.74 -6.87 -23.12
CA SER A 60 2.62 -6.59 -21.97
C SER A 60 3.72 -5.58 -22.28
N GLN A 61 4.18 -5.49 -23.53
CA GLN A 61 5.18 -4.51 -23.96
C GLN A 61 4.67 -3.06 -23.89
N HIS A 62 3.35 -2.85 -23.89
CA HIS A 62 2.73 -1.53 -23.81
C HIS A 62 2.13 -1.24 -22.42
N ILE A 63 2.27 -2.15 -21.46
CA ILE A 63 1.79 -1.93 -20.09
C ILE A 63 2.81 -1.09 -19.34
N ILE A 64 2.36 0.06 -18.83
CA ILE A 64 3.14 0.91 -17.95
C ILE A 64 2.43 0.92 -16.59
N THR A 65 3.11 0.44 -15.57
CA THR A 65 2.62 0.50 -14.20
C THR A 65 2.96 1.87 -13.60
N LEU A 66 1.94 2.59 -13.13
CA LEU A 66 2.12 3.84 -12.41
C LEU A 66 2.23 3.55 -10.92
N ARG A 67 3.32 3.98 -10.30
CA ARG A 67 3.52 3.88 -8.85
C ARG A 67 3.87 5.24 -8.27
N TRP A 68 3.43 5.45 -7.05
CA TRP A 68 3.73 6.65 -6.30
C TRP A 68 4.94 6.44 -5.43
N LYS A 69 5.90 7.36 -5.50
CA LYS A 69 7.02 7.42 -4.56
C LYS A 69 6.63 8.20 -3.31
N ASP A 70 7.27 7.89 -2.19
CA ASP A 70 7.17 8.62 -0.93
C ASP A 70 7.30 10.14 -1.08
N ARG A 71 8.32 10.61 -1.80
CA ARG A 71 8.56 12.03 -2.08
C ARG A 71 7.43 12.67 -2.88
N GLU A 72 6.83 11.93 -3.81
CA GLU A 72 5.73 12.43 -4.64
C GLU A 72 4.46 12.55 -3.82
N LEU A 73 4.20 11.58 -2.94
CA LEU A 73 3.09 11.61 -1.98
C LEU A 73 3.25 12.77 -1.01
N LEU A 74 4.43 12.99 -0.43
CA LEU A 74 4.69 14.12 0.46
C LEU A 74 4.50 15.46 -0.25
N SER A 75 5.10 15.63 -1.43
CA SER A 75 4.92 16.84 -2.23
C SER A 75 3.46 17.10 -2.61
N MET A 76 2.70 16.04 -2.91
CA MET A 76 1.27 16.12 -3.22
C MET A 76 0.46 16.52 -1.98
N LEU A 77 0.76 15.97 -0.81
CA LEU A 77 0.16 16.38 0.46
C LEU A 77 0.47 17.86 0.79
N CYS A 78 1.72 18.28 0.68
CA CYS A 78 2.12 19.68 0.96
C CYS A 78 1.44 20.66 0.00
N LYS A 79 1.31 20.32 -1.29
CA LYS A 79 0.52 21.13 -2.25
C LYS A 79 -0.93 21.26 -1.82
N ARG A 80 -1.56 20.15 -1.44
CA ARG A 80 -2.97 20.13 -1.03
C ARG A 80 -3.18 20.94 0.24
N LEU A 81 -2.29 20.79 1.22
CA LEU A 81 -2.31 21.54 2.46
C LEU A 81 -2.05 23.04 2.23
N GLY A 82 -1.02 23.40 1.48
CA GLY A 82 -0.72 24.78 1.11
C GLY A 82 -1.89 25.46 0.42
N PHE A 83 -2.56 24.76 -0.52
CA PHE A 83 -3.76 25.29 -1.16
C PHE A 83 -4.92 25.48 -0.18
N TYR A 84 -5.14 24.54 0.75
CA TYR A 84 -6.15 24.68 1.80
C TYR A 84 -5.89 25.88 2.72
N LEU A 85 -4.64 26.07 3.15
CA LEU A 85 -4.24 27.17 4.02
C LEU A 85 -4.37 28.54 3.34
N TYR A 86 -4.00 28.61 2.06
CA TYR A 86 -4.22 29.80 1.24
C TYR A 86 -5.72 30.11 1.11
N ARG A 87 -6.54 29.11 0.79
CA ARG A 87 -7.99 29.28 0.61
C ARG A 87 -8.71 29.66 1.91
N SER A 88 -8.18 29.24 3.06
CA SER A 88 -8.70 29.62 4.38
C SER A 88 -8.15 30.98 4.89
N GLY A 89 -7.31 31.66 4.10
CA GLY A 89 -6.71 32.95 4.47
C GLY A 89 -5.65 32.85 5.57
N LYS A 90 -5.15 31.64 5.85
CA LYS A 90 -4.11 31.36 6.85
C LYS A 90 -2.70 31.53 6.30
N GLU A 91 -2.56 31.54 4.98
CA GLU A 91 -1.32 31.84 4.26
C GLU A 91 -1.56 32.95 3.24
N ALA A 92 -0.64 33.91 3.15
CA ALA A 92 -0.78 35.10 2.30
C ALA A 92 -0.59 34.81 0.80
N GLY A 93 0.00 33.66 0.45
CA GLY A 93 0.26 33.25 -0.92
C GLY A 93 0.39 31.73 -1.04
N CYS A 94 0.31 31.23 -2.28
CA CYS A 94 0.37 29.80 -2.56
C CYS A 94 1.14 29.55 -3.86
N ASP A 95 2.47 29.59 -3.80
CA ASP A 95 3.27 29.04 -4.90
C ASP A 95 3.39 27.54 -4.73
N LEU A 96 2.52 26.78 -5.40
CA LEU A 96 2.52 25.32 -5.36
C LEU A 96 3.74 24.70 -6.08
N SER A 97 4.50 25.48 -6.84
CA SER A 97 5.64 24.99 -7.60
C SER A 97 6.86 24.69 -6.74
N VAL A 98 6.97 25.32 -5.56
CA VAL A 98 8.05 25.09 -4.58
C VAL A 98 8.08 23.63 -4.11
N PHE A 99 6.91 23.01 -4.01
CA PHE A 99 6.75 21.60 -3.62
C PHE A 99 7.12 20.62 -4.73
N LYS A 100 7.79 21.05 -5.81
CA LYS A 100 8.53 20.13 -6.69
C LYS A 100 9.82 19.64 -6.02
N ASP A 101 10.37 20.44 -5.11
CA ASP A 101 11.47 20.03 -4.24
C ASP A 101 10.91 19.34 -2.98
N VAL A 102 11.41 18.15 -2.69
CA VAL A 102 11.01 17.38 -1.50
C VAL A 102 11.52 18.04 -0.22
N ASN A 103 12.67 18.74 -0.26
CA ASN A 103 13.21 19.44 0.91
C ASN A 103 12.30 20.60 1.33
N GLU A 104 11.82 21.38 0.36
CA GLU A 104 10.83 22.43 0.61
C GLU A 104 9.51 21.84 1.14
N SER A 105 9.11 20.67 0.62
CA SER A 105 7.94 19.94 1.11
C SER A 105 8.12 19.52 2.58
N LEU A 106 9.30 19.01 2.96
CA LEU A 106 9.63 18.64 4.35
C LEU A 106 9.68 19.85 5.29
N ILE A 107 10.32 20.94 4.87
CA ILE A 107 10.37 22.20 5.64
C ILE A 107 8.96 22.71 5.90
N PHE A 108 8.10 22.70 4.87
CA PHE A 108 6.72 23.10 5.00
C PHE A 108 5.92 22.16 5.92
N TRP A 109 6.09 20.85 5.77
CA TRP A 109 5.43 19.83 6.60
C TRP A 109 5.72 20.06 8.10
N LYS A 110 6.98 20.30 8.45
CA LYS A 110 7.45 20.55 9.82
C LYS A 110 6.87 21.79 10.50
N ARG A 111 6.23 22.70 9.75
CA ARG A 111 5.52 23.85 10.34
C ARG A 111 4.20 23.45 11.00
N TYR A 112 3.61 22.35 10.54
CA TYR A 112 2.26 21.94 10.94
C TYR A 112 2.22 20.57 11.61
N PHE A 113 3.20 19.71 11.37
CA PHE A 113 3.31 18.39 11.97
C PHE A 113 4.59 18.29 12.78
N ASP A 114 4.53 17.53 13.87
CA ASP A 114 5.70 17.16 14.63
C ASP A 114 6.79 16.51 13.74
N SER A 115 8.02 16.49 14.24
CA SER A 115 9.11 15.82 13.52
C SER A 115 9.12 14.31 13.76
N LYS A 116 8.65 13.87 14.93
CA LYS A 116 8.70 12.48 15.39
C LYS A 116 7.41 12.00 16.02
N VAL A 117 7.18 10.69 15.98
CA VAL A 117 6.12 9.98 16.71
C VAL A 117 6.76 8.92 17.58
N TYR A 118 6.34 8.82 18.84
CA TYR A 118 6.70 7.70 19.69
C TYR A 118 5.79 6.50 19.40
N ASN A 119 6.37 5.44 18.84
CA ASN A 119 5.67 4.20 18.57
C ASN A 119 5.57 3.34 19.82
N MET A 120 4.37 3.26 20.39
CA MET A 120 4.08 2.49 21.60
C MET A 120 4.28 0.97 21.43
N ALA A 121 4.10 0.43 20.22
CA ALA A 121 4.22 -1.00 19.97
C ALA A 121 5.68 -1.47 20.03
N PHE A 122 6.61 -0.67 19.50
CA PHE A 122 8.04 -0.97 19.42
C PHE A 122 8.91 -0.16 20.40
N GLN A 123 8.31 0.76 21.16
CA GLN A 123 8.99 1.61 22.15
C GLN A 123 10.15 2.42 21.54
N THR A 124 9.93 3.00 20.36
CA THR A 124 10.93 3.77 19.64
C THR A 124 10.33 5.04 19.06
N GLU A 125 11.15 6.08 18.93
CA GLU A 125 10.80 7.26 18.14
C GLU A 125 10.99 6.98 16.66
N GLU A 126 10.06 7.44 15.84
CA GLU A 126 10.08 7.33 14.39
C GLU A 126 9.88 8.71 13.75
N PRO A 127 10.54 9.01 12.61
CA PRO A 127 10.20 10.18 11.80
C PRO A 127 8.74 10.13 11.35
N VAL A 128 8.05 11.28 11.41
CA VAL A 128 6.59 11.35 11.18
C VAL A 128 6.18 10.86 9.78
N VAL A 129 6.93 11.25 8.73
CA VAL A 129 6.54 10.93 7.34
C VAL A 129 6.59 9.42 7.07
N PRO A 130 7.70 8.70 7.32
CA PRO A 130 7.73 7.24 7.25
C PRO A 130 6.70 6.56 8.14
N TYR A 131 6.48 7.09 9.35
CA TYR A 131 5.46 6.56 10.26
C TYR A 131 4.07 6.61 9.63
N ILE A 132 3.67 7.74 9.03
CA ILE A 132 2.35 7.86 8.37
C ILE A 132 2.28 6.98 7.12
N LEU A 133 3.28 7.06 6.24
CA LEU A 133 3.23 6.41 4.92
C LEU A 133 3.15 4.87 5.01
N ARG A 134 3.86 4.24 5.96
CA ARG A 134 3.85 2.77 6.12
C ARG A 134 2.52 2.19 6.61
N HIS A 135 1.60 3.03 7.10
CA HIS A 135 0.22 2.62 7.43
C HIS A 135 -0.73 2.76 6.23
N THR A 136 -0.18 2.86 5.01
CA THR A 136 -0.93 2.89 3.74
C THR A 136 -0.28 1.95 2.72
N GLN A 137 -0.99 1.58 1.66
CA GLN A 137 -0.41 0.94 0.47
C GLN A 137 0.20 1.97 -0.50
N LEU A 138 0.68 3.11 0.03
CA LEU A 138 1.28 4.21 -0.74
C LEU A 138 0.40 4.74 -1.89
N THR A 139 -0.92 4.61 -1.76
CA THR A 139 -1.85 5.21 -2.71
C THR A 139 -2.21 6.65 -2.28
N PRO A 140 -2.36 7.61 -3.22
CA PRO A 140 -2.71 8.98 -2.87
C PRO A 140 -4.01 9.07 -2.07
N ARG A 141 -5.00 8.24 -2.40
CA ARG A 141 -6.30 8.23 -1.72
C ARG A 141 -6.16 7.87 -0.25
N GLN A 142 -5.45 6.77 0.07
CA GLN A 142 -5.26 6.33 1.45
C GLN A 142 -4.43 7.34 2.25
N VAL A 143 -3.37 7.88 1.66
CA VAL A 143 -2.50 8.86 2.31
C VAL A 143 -3.26 10.17 2.60
N ILE A 144 -4.06 10.66 1.64
CA ILE A 144 -4.93 11.83 1.85
C ILE A 144 -5.95 11.57 2.95
N GLU A 145 -6.63 10.43 2.92
CA GLU A 145 -7.64 10.05 3.93
C GLU A 145 -7.04 9.98 5.34
N LEU A 146 -5.85 9.38 5.46
CA LEU A 146 -5.12 9.27 6.71
C LEU A 146 -4.73 10.65 7.25
N CYS A 147 -4.15 11.50 6.41
CA CYS A 147 -3.79 12.86 6.80
C CYS A 147 -5.00 13.73 7.17
N ASN A 148 -6.11 13.62 6.42
CA ASN A 148 -7.35 14.31 6.78
C ASN A 148 -7.85 13.84 8.16
N THR A 149 -7.83 12.53 8.43
CA THR A 149 -8.23 11.98 9.73
C THR A 149 -7.35 12.50 10.87
N ILE A 150 -6.03 12.58 10.65
CA ILE A 150 -5.07 13.16 11.62
C ILE A 150 -5.40 14.63 11.88
N VAL A 151 -5.64 15.41 10.83
CA VAL A 151 -5.98 16.84 10.93
C VAL A 151 -7.32 17.04 11.66
N GLU A 152 -8.35 16.27 11.33
CA GLU A 152 -9.67 16.33 11.97
C GLU A 152 -9.62 15.99 13.46
N ASN A 153 -8.68 15.15 13.89
CA ASN A 153 -8.45 14.84 15.29
C ASN A 153 -7.65 15.94 16.03
N SER A 154 -7.17 16.97 15.33
CA SER A 154 -6.46 18.12 15.90
C SER A 154 -7.38 19.34 15.97
N GLU A 155 -7.94 19.61 17.14
CA GLU A 155 -8.96 20.67 17.35
C GLU A 155 -8.49 22.09 17.02
N SER A 156 -7.17 22.33 17.05
CA SER A 156 -6.57 23.66 16.90
C SER A 156 -5.88 23.87 15.55
N PHE A 157 -5.97 22.91 14.62
CA PHE A 157 -5.43 23.06 13.28
C PHE A 157 -6.15 24.17 12.48
N PRO A 158 -5.43 25.03 11.73
CA PRO A 158 -3.99 25.04 11.48
C PRO A 158 -3.18 25.96 12.41
N ASN A 159 -3.77 26.43 13.51
CA ASN A 159 -3.12 27.41 14.41
C ASN A 159 -2.13 26.77 15.40
N SER A 160 -2.08 25.44 15.47
CA SER A 160 -1.18 24.68 16.33
C SER A 160 -0.48 23.57 15.56
N LEU A 161 0.70 23.19 16.05
CA LEU A 161 1.40 21.98 15.62
C LEU A 161 0.58 20.74 15.95
N ILE A 162 0.45 19.81 15.00
CA ILE A 162 -0.11 18.48 15.20
C ILE A 162 0.96 17.62 15.87
N THR A 163 0.72 17.21 17.11
CA THR A 163 1.66 16.43 17.92
C THR A 163 1.71 14.95 17.52
N GLY A 164 2.80 14.27 17.88
CA GLY A 164 2.95 12.83 17.66
C GLY A 164 1.78 11.98 18.22
N ASP A 165 1.20 12.36 19.37
CA ASP A 165 0.04 11.66 19.93
C ASP A 165 -1.21 11.77 19.04
N LYS A 166 -1.47 12.95 18.46
CA LYS A 166 -2.58 13.15 17.52
C LYS A 166 -2.38 12.42 16.21
N ILE A 167 -1.13 12.33 15.75
CA ILE A 167 -0.76 11.53 14.59
C ILE A 167 -1.08 10.04 14.85
N ARG A 168 -0.65 9.49 16.00
CA ARG A 168 -0.94 8.11 16.39
C ARG A 168 -2.45 7.84 16.49
N GLU A 169 -3.20 8.70 17.19
CA GLU A 169 -4.66 8.59 17.32
C GLU A 169 -5.36 8.61 15.95
N GLY A 170 -4.92 9.50 15.04
CA GLY A 170 -5.42 9.57 13.67
C GLY A 170 -5.16 8.30 12.87
N VAL A 171 -3.94 7.76 12.98
CA VAL A 171 -3.56 6.51 12.33
C VAL A 171 -4.42 5.34 12.83
N GLU A 172 -4.51 5.15 14.14
CA GLU A 172 -5.30 4.05 14.74
C GLU A 172 -6.78 4.12 14.37
N LYS A 173 -7.35 5.33 14.26
CA LYS A 173 -8.74 5.56 13.86
C LYS A 173 -8.97 5.25 12.38
N CYS A 174 -8.04 5.63 11.51
CA CYS A 174 -8.19 5.52 10.06
C CYS A 174 -7.85 4.11 9.53
N GLU A 175 -6.88 3.43 10.14
CA GLU A 175 -6.30 2.19 9.63
C GLU A 175 -7.32 1.09 9.32
N LYS A 176 -8.35 0.93 10.17
CA LYS A 176 -9.45 -0.03 9.95
C LYS A 176 -10.21 0.25 8.66
N LYS A 177 -10.43 1.53 8.34
CA LYS A 177 -11.10 1.96 7.10
C LYS A 177 -10.22 1.66 5.89
N LEU A 178 -8.93 1.99 5.96
CA LEU A 178 -7.97 1.75 4.87
C LEU A 178 -7.81 0.25 4.56
N CYS A 179 -7.74 -0.60 5.59
CA CYS A 179 -7.73 -2.06 5.40
C CYS A 179 -8.96 -2.55 4.64
N ARG A 180 -10.14 -2.06 5.05
CA ARG A 180 -11.41 -2.48 4.45
C ARG A 180 -11.49 -2.08 2.98
N GLU A 181 -11.00 -0.90 2.64
CA GLU A 181 -10.91 -0.46 1.24
C GLU A 181 -10.11 -1.47 0.39
N VAL A 182 -8.96 -1.93 0.87
CA VAL A 182 -8.18 -2.94 0.15
C VAL A 182 -8.96 -4.24 -0.01
N PHE A 183 -9.52 -4.80 1.05
CA PHE A 183 -10.29 -6.05 0.93
C PHE A 183 -11.49 -5.91 -0.02
N SER A 184 -12.16 -4.76 0.01
CA SER A 184 -13.29 -4.47 -0.88
C SER A 184 -12.87 -4.36 -2.35
N SER A 185 -11.73 -3.74 -2.65
CA SER A 185 -11.18 -3.66 -4.02
C SER A 185 -10.88 -5.02 -4.64
N PHE A 186 -10.60 -6.03 -3.81
CA PHE A 186 -10.28 -7.39 -4.27
C PHE A 186 -11.41 -8.40 -4.05
N GLN A 187 -12.61 -7.97 -3.64
CA GLN A 187 -13.70 -8.87 -3.26
C GLN A 187 -14.13 -9.82 -4.39
N GLU A 188 -14.06 -9.39 -5.65
CA GLU A 188 -14.39 -10.23 -6.80
C GLU A 188 -13.33 -11.32 -7.06
N SER A 189 -12.05 -10.99 -6.90
CA SER A 189 -10.93 -11.94 -7.12
C SER A 189 -10.73 -12.87 -5.93
N TYR A 190 -10.91 -12.34 -4.72
CA TYR A 190 -10.65 -13.03 -3.45
C TYR A 190 -11.83 -12.87 -2.49
N PRO A 191 -12.95 -13.58 -2.74
CA PRO A 191 -14.12 -13.55 -1.88
C PRO A 191 -13.77 -13.96 -0.44
N PHE A 192 -14.33 -13.27 0.54
CA PHE A 192 -14.09 -13.54 1.98
C PHE A 192 -12.63 -13.42 2.43
N SER A 193 -11.75 -12.77 1.67
CA SER A 193 -10.33 -12.58 2.03
C SER A 193 -10.15 -11.90 3.39
N GLU A 194 -10.96 -10.90 3.73
CA GLU A 194 -10.92 -10.25 5.05
C GLU A 194 -11.23 -11.23 6.19
N ASP A 195 -12.34 -11.97 6.07
CA ASP A 195 -12.75 -12.97 7.06
C ASP A 195 -11.70 -14.07 7.19
N PHE A 196 -11.17 -14.54 6.06
CA PHE A 196 -10.11 -15.54 6.03
C PHE A 196 -8.88 -15.05 6.80
N CYS A 197 -8.40 -13.83 6.47
CA CYS A 197 -7.22 -13.26 7.09
C CYS A 197 -7.39 -13.11 8.60
N THR A 198 -8.50 -12.54 9.05
CA THR A 198 -8.81 -12.36 10.47
C THR A 198 -8.97 -13.67 11.23
N GLN A 199 -9.47 -14.73 10.59
CA GLN A 199 -9.67 -16.04 11.21
C GLN A 199 -8.36 -16.84 11.33
N TYR A 200 -7.58 -16.89 10.26
CA TYR A 200 -6.45 -17.83 10.10
C TYR A 200 -5.08 -17.17 10.25
N LEU A 201 -4.87 -15.95 9.75
CA LEU A 201 -3.56 -15.29 9.79
C LEU A 201 -3.23 -14.66 11.13
N ARG A 202 -4.23 -14.39 11.99
CA ARG A 202 -4.04 -13.85 13.35
C ARG A 202 -3.07 -14.65 14.24
N ARG A 203 -2.79 -15.91 13.89
CA ARG A 203 -1.86 -16.80 14.61
C ARG A 203 -0.39 -16.56 14.23
N LEU A 204 -0.14 -15.81 13.17
CA LEU A 204 1.21 -15.50 12.72
C LEU A 204 1.77 -14.32 13.52
N THR A 205 3.10 -14.32 13.66
CA THR A 205 3.88 -13.21 14.17
C THR A 205 4.04 -12.13 13.08
N MET A 206 4.51 -10.92 13.44
CA MET A 206 4.73 -9.84 12.47
C MET A 206 5.86 -10.13 11.47
N SER A 207 6.78 -11.04 11.83
CA SER A 207 7.81 -11.58 10.97
C SER A 207 7.78 -13.11 11.09
N PHE A 208 7.82 -13.81 9.97
CA PHE A 208 7.74 -15.28 9.92
C PHE A 208 8.30 -15.80 8.60
N ARG A 209 8.48 -17.12 8.48
CA ARG A 209 8.89 -17.77 7.22
C ARG A 209 7.70 -18.35 6.47
N ILE A 210 7.86 -18.53 5.16
CA ILE A 210 6.82 -19.11 4.29
C ILE A 210 6.32 -20.48 4.79
N SER A 211 7.16 -21.26 5.49
CA SER A 211 6.75 -22.53 6.10
C SER A 211 5.62 -22.37 7.12
N MET A 212 5.59 -21.27 7.88
CA MET A 212 4.50 -20.97 8.81
C MET A 212 3.19 -20.67 8.08
N LEU A 213 3.27 -20.04 6.90
CA LEU A 213 2.09 -19.82 6.07
C LEU A 213 1.53 -21.14 5.52
N ARG A 214 2.40 -22.09 5.13
CA ARG A 214 2.00 -23.45 4.76
C ARG A 214 1.36 -24.19 5.93
N SER A 215 1.87 -24.00 7.15
CA SER A 215 1.24 -24.56 8.36
C SER A 215 -0.17 -24.00 8.58
N VAL A 216 -0.39 -22.69 8.35
CA VAL A 216 -1.73 -22.11 8.39
C VAL A 216 -2.65 -22.76 7.36
N HIS A 217 -2.18 -22.94 6.12
CA HIS A 217 -2.97 -23.61 5.08
C HIS A 217 -3.36 -25.04 5.45
N SER A 218 -2.45 -25.80 6.08
CA SER A 218 -2.70 -27.19 6.48
C SER A 218 -3.81 -27.36 7.54
N VAL A 219 -4.15 -26.29 8.27
CA VAL A 219 -5.14 -26.32 9.36
C VAL A 219 -6.42 -25.54 9.00
N ILE A 220 -6.63 -25.21 7.71
CA ILE A 220 -7.87 -24.58 7.27
C ILE A 220 -9.02 -25.59 7.45
N ASP A 221 -9.92 -25.24 8.36
CA ASP A 221 -11.13 -26.02 8.63
C ASP A 221 -12.32 -25.30 8.01
N ASP A 222 -12.78 -25.82 6.88
CA ASP A 222 -13.83 -25.21 6.08
C ASP A 222 -15.06 -26.10 6.05
N ILE A 223 -15.77 -26.10 7.18
CA ILE A 223 -16.96 -26.93 7.39
C ILE A 223 -18.10 -26.50 6.45
N ASP A 224 -18.21 -25.19 6.18
CA ASP A 224 -19.31 -24.60 5.40
C ASP A 224 -18.98 -24.42 3.90
N GLY A 225 -17.80 -24.84 3.44
CA GLY A 225 -17.36 -24.67 2.06
C GLY A 225 -17.00 -23.23 1.66
N LYS A 226 -16.97 -22.30 2.62
CA LYS A 226 -16.72 -20.87 2.42
C LYS A 226 -15.31 -20.58 1.90
N TYR A 227 -14.33 -21.39 2.33
CA TYR A 227 -12.91 -21.23 2.03
C TYR A 227 -12.35 -22.37 1.16
N LEU A 228 -13.21 -23.09 0.44
CA LEU A 228 -12.85 -24.32 -0.26
C LEU A 228 -11.72 -24.10 -1.27
N THR A 229 -11.76 -22.98 -2.01
CA THR A 229 -10.71 -22.60 -2.95
C THR A 229 -9.37 -22.36 -2.23
N TYR A 230 -9.38 -21.65 -1.11
CA TYR A 230 -8.17 -21.40 -0.31
C TYR A 230 -7.60 -22.66 0.29
N LYS A 231 -8.45 -23.60 0.72
CA LYS A 231 -8.07 -24.89 1.32
C LYS A 231 -7.49 -25.86 0.30
N ASN A 232 -8.03 -25.90 -0.91
CA ASN A 232 -7.64 -26.86 -1.93
C ASN A 232 -6.48 -26.36 -2.80
N ASN A 233 -6.17 -25.07 -2.76
CA ASN A 233 -5.15 -24.46 -3.62
C ASN A 233 -4.28 -23.47 -2.83
N TYR A 234 -3.15 -23.97 -2.31
CA TYR A 234 -2.18 -23.16 -1.58
C TYR A 234 -1.66 -21.98 -2.42
N LEU A 235 -1.39 -22.18 -3.71
CA LEU A 235 -0.89 -21.12 -4.60
C LEU A 235 -1.92 -19.99 -4.73
N PHE A 236 -3.21 -20.31 -4.73
CA PHE A 236 -4.26 -19.29 -4.75
C PHE A 236 -4.29 -18.47 -3.44
N LEU A 237 -4.14 -19.13 -2.29
CA LEU A 237 -4.01 -18.45 -1.00
C LEU A 237 -2.75 -17.57 -0.93
N GLU A 238 -1.62 -18.09 -1.38
CA GLU A 238 -0.35 -17.37 -1.39
C GLU A 238 -0.45 -16.11 -2.27
N ARG A 239 -0.97 -16.27 -3.48
CA ARG A 239 -1.19 -15.18 -4.43
C ARG A 239 -2.13 -14.11 -3.87
N MET A 240 -3.25 -14.52 -3.26
CA MET A 240 -4.18 -13.59 -2.58
C MET A 240 -3.45 -12.72 -1.56
N ILE A 241 -2.64 -13.33 -0.70
CA ILE A 241 -1.97 -12.64 0.40
C ILE A 241 -1.00 -11.57 -0.12
N PHE A 242 -0.25 -11.89 -1.18
CA PHE A 242 0.70 -10.97 -1.78
C PHE A 242 -0.01 -9.88 -2.60
N ASP A 243 -1.08 -10.21 -3.35
CA ASP A 243 -1.85 -9.24 -4.13
C ASP A 243 -2.52 -8.19 -3.25
N LEU A 244 -3.05 -8.61 -2.10
CA LEU A 244 -3.62 -7.68 -1.12
C LEU A 244 -2.55 -6.82 -0.42
N GLY A 245 -1.27 -7.16 -0.55
CA GLY A 245 -0.17 -6.52 0.16
C GLY A 245 -0.23 -6.70 1.68
N VAL A 246 -0.88 -7.77 2.17
CA VAL A 246 -0.98 -8.07 3.62
C VAL A 246 0.38 -8.52 4.15
N ILE A 247 1.11 -9.29 3.34
CA ILE A 247 2.44 -9.81 3.65
C ILE A 247 3.39 -9.38 2.53
N GLY A 248 4.58 -8.98 2.93
CA GLY A 248 5.67 -8.57 2.06
C GLY A 248 6.90 -9.43 2.26
N VAL A 249 7.86 -9.30 1.34
CA VAL A 249 9.13 -10.02 1.34
C VAL A 249 10.21 -9.12 1.93
N GLY A 250 10.92 -9.64 2.93
CA GLY A 250 12.05 -8.96 3.54
C GLY A 250 13.23 -8.82 2.58
N LEU A 251 13.93 -7.69 2.67
CA LEU A 251 15.18 -7.53 1.93
C LEU A 251 16.33 -8.34 2.58
N PRO A 252 17.23 -8.92 1.78
CA PRO A 252 18.41 -9.61 2.30
C PRO A 252 19.26 -8.66 3.17
N GLN A 253 19.76 -9.16 4.30
CA GLN A 253 20.65 -8.38 5.15
C GLN A 253 21.93 -7.98 4.36
N GLY A 254 22.27 -6.69 4.36
CA GLY A 254 23.49 -6.17 3.72
C GLY A 254 23.30 -5.50 2.35
N THR A 255 22.09 -5.47 1.79
CA THR A 255 21.79 -4.75 0.54
C THR A 255 21.51 -3.26 0.72
N LEU A 256 21.39 -2.79 1.97
CA LEU A 256 20.96 -1.44 2.29
C LEU A 256 22.13 -0.52 2.67
N PRO A 257 22.04 0.78 2.34
CA PRO A 257 23.00 1.77 2.80
C PRO A 257 23.10 1.78 4.33
N VAL A 258 24.30 2.06 4.87
CA VAL A 258 24.58 2.10 6.32
C VAL A 258 24.01 3.36 7.00
N SER A 259 22.84 3.85 6.58
CA SER A 259 22.17 4.94 7.29
C SER A 259 21.55 4.43 8.59
N ASN A 260 21.64 5.22 9.66
CA ASN A 260 21.07 4.86 10.97
C ASN A 260 19.54 4.65 10.91
N ILE A 261 18.84 5.23 9.93
CA ILE A 261 17.38 5.07 9.82
C ILE A 261 17.01 3.72 9.21
N TYR A 262 17.82 3.16 8.31
CA TYR A 262 17.61 1.78 7.85
C TYR A 262 17.79 0.76 8.97
N GLN A 263 18.51 1.14 10.05
CA GLN A 263 18.63 0.30 11.24
C GLN A 263 17.39 0.37 12.14
N LEU A 264 16.54 1.39 12.00
CA LEU A 264 15.30 1.53 12.78
C LEU A 264 14.21 0.56 12.30
N TYR A 265 14.25 0.17 11.03
CA TYR A 265 13.17 -0.58 10.39
C TYR A 265 13.59 -1.99 9.93
N HIS A 266 12.61 -2.90 9.88
CA HIS A 266 12.65 -4.01 8.94
C HIS A 266 12.09 -3.52 7.60
N LEU A 267 12.92 -3.54 6.56
CA LEU A 267 12.46 -3.19 5.23
C LEU A 267 11.86 -4.41 4.53
N ALA A 268 10.69 -4.21 3.97
CA ALA A 268 10.01 -5.22 3.19
C ALA A 268 9.43 -4.62 1.90
N GLU A 269 9.42 -5.42 0.86
CA GLU A 269 8.75 -5.14 -0.39
C GLU A 269 7.34 -5.73 -0.35
N PHE A 270 6.35 -4.94 -0.78
CA PHE A 270 4.96 -5.37 -0.86
C PHE A 270 4.52 -5.30 -2.32
N GLU A 271 3.92 -6.38 -2.81
CA GLU A 271 3.69 -6.54 -4.24
C GLU A 271 2.84 -5.44 -4.89
N PRO A 272 1.83 -4.84 -4.23
CA PRO A 272 1.13 -3.69 -4.78
C PRO A 272 2.05 -2.53 -5.20
N ASN A 273 3.25 -2.46 -4.62
CA ASN A 273 4.24 -1.42 -4.86
C ASN A 273 5.47 -1.92 -5.66
N CYS A 274 5.55 -3.20 -6.03
CA CYS A 274 6.72 -3.80 -6.70
C CYS A 274 6.41 -4.29 -8.12
N ASP A 275 7.46 -4.41 -8.94
CA ASP A 275 7.36 -4.99 -10.28
C ASP A 275 7.43 -6.51 -10.23
N GLY A 276 6.40 -7.14 -10.81
CA GLY A 276 6.34 -8.58 -10.95
C GLY A 276 5.80 -9.29 -9.71
N ASP A 277 5.69 -10.61 -9.85
CA ASP A 277 5.06 -11.48 -8.87
C ASP A 277 6.14 -12.03 -7.92
N PHE A 278 5.89 -11.99 -6.61
CA PHE A 278 6.81 -12.59 -5.64
C PHE A 278 6.82 -14.11 -5.73
N ASN A 279 8.02 -14.68 -5.66
CA ASN A 279 8.25 -16.13 -5.58
C ASN A 279 9.19 -16.40 -4.40
N PRO A 280 8.70 -16.29 -3.14
CA PRO A 280 9.53 -16.48 -1.96
C PRO A 280 10.04 -17.93 -1.89
N ASN A 281 11.28 -18.10 -1.47
CA ASN A 281 11.83 -19.41 -1.15
C ASN A 281 11.65 -19.74 0.34
N ASP A 282 11.97 -20.96 0.74
CA ASP A 282 11.79 -21.44 2.13
C ASP A 282 12.63 -20.69 3.18
N HIS A 283 13.63 -19.92 2.75
CA HIS A 283 14.51 -19.11 3.59
C HIS A 283 14.14 -17.62 3.59
N THR A 284 13.10 -17.24 2.84
CA THR A 284 12.67 -15.84 2.72
C THR A 284 11.92 -15.43 3.98
N ASP A 285 12.38 -14.37 4.62
CA ASP A 285 11.67 -13.75 5.73
C ASP A 285 10.49 -12.93 5.17
N LEU A 286 9.32 -13.15 5.75
CA LEU A 286 8.08 -12.49 5.39
C LEU A 286 7.67 -11.54 6.51
N PHE A 287 7.11 -10.41 6.13
CA PHE A 287 6.71 -9.36 7.06
C PHE A 287 5.26 -8.96 6.85
N VAL A 288 4.54 -8.78 7.95
CA VAL A 288 3.18 -8.23 7.92
C VAL A 288 3.24 -6.73 7.64
N HIS A 289 2.45 -6.25 6.70
CA HIS A 289 2.34 -4.83 6.41
C HIS A 289 1.71 -4.08 7.60
N PRO A 290 2.28 -2.94 8.06
CA PRO A 290 1.83 -2.27 9.29
C PRO A 290 0.34 -1.97 9.33
N MET A 291 -0.21 -1.47 8.22
CA MET A 291 -1.64 -1.19 8.04
C MET A 291 -2.56 -2.33 8.51
N PHE A 292 -2.20 -3.61 8.33
CA PHE A 292 -3.13 -4.72 8.66
C PHE A 292 -2.97 -5.29 10.06
N ILE A 293 -1.95 -4.86 10.83
CA ILE A 293 -1.60 -5.47 12.12
C ILE A 293 -2.80 -5.49 13.08
N HIS A 294 -3.45 -4.35 13.27
CA HIS A 294 -4.57 -4.24 14.20
C HIS A 294 -5.86 -4.87 13.67
N ARG A 295 -6.11 -4.78 12.36
CA ARG A 295 -7.34 -5.31 11.76
C ARG A 295 -7.38 -6.84 11.80
N ILE A 296 -6.26 -7.48 11.45
CA ILE A 296 -6.13 -8.94 11.43
C ILE A 296 -5.79 -9.49 12.83
N ASN A 297 -5.28 -8.66 13.72
CA ASN A 297 -4.87 -9.03 15.08
C ASN A 297 -3.72 -10.05 15.10
N PHE A 298 -2.65 -9.76 14.35
CA PHE A 298 -1.42 -10.56 14.36
C PHE A 298 -0.74 -10.57 15.73
N ILE A 299 0.00 -11.64 16.03
CA ILE A 299 0.74 -11.78 17.28
C ILE A 299 1.92 -10.82 17.30
N ARG A 300 1.94 -9.94 18.30
CA ARG A 300 3.09 -9.09 18.61
C ARG A 300 4.09 -9.85 19.47
N ASP A 301 4.91 -10.66 18.83
CA ASP A 301 6.07 -11.25 19.49
C ASP A 301 7.27 -10.29 19.36
N ARG A 302 7.61 -9.65 20.48
CA ARG A 302 8.74 -8.70 20.56
C ARG A 302 10.10 -9.39 20.40
N ASN A 303 10.18 -10.70 20.67
CA ASN A 303 11.40 -11.46 20.45
C ASN A 303 11.56 -11.81 18.96
N ALA A 304 10.45 -12.01 18.25
CA ALA A 304 10.45 -12.32 16.82
C ALA A 304 10.60 -11.08 15.93
N CYS A 305 10.12 -9.91 16.36
CA CYS A 305 10.19 -8.67 15.60
C CYS A 305 10.40 -7.48 16.54
N SER A 306 11.66 -7.04 16.65
CA SER A 306 12.07 -5.95 17.55
C SER A 306 11.93 -4.56 16.93
N LYS A 307 11.69 -4.49 15.62
CA LYS A 307 11.65 -3.23 14.87
C LYS A 307 10.35 -3.06 14.08
N PRO A 308 9.90 -1.81 13.88
CA PRO A 308 8.82 -1.52 12.95
C PRO A 308 9.14 -2.02 11.52
N VAL A 309 8.12 -2.54 10.82
CA VAL A 309 8.21 -2.81 9.38
C VAL A 309 7.95 -1.53 8.60
N CYS A 310 8.71 -1.29 7.54
CA CYS A 310 8.50 -0.19 6.60
C CYS A 310 8.55 -0.69 5.15
N PRO A 311 7.57 -0.36 4.29
CA PRO A 311 7.65 -0.62 2.86
C PRO A 311 8.90 0.03 2.26
N LEU A 312 9.66 -0.67 1.42
CA LEU A 312 10.89 -0.15 0.84
C LEU A 312 10.67 1.19 0.09
N GLN A 313 9.57 1.32 -0.65
CA GLN A 313 9.26 2.56 -1.39
C GLN A 313 8.96 3.75 -0.47
N ALA A 314 8.72 3.52 0.83
CA ALA A 314 8.58 4.57 1.83
C ALA A 314 9.92 5.11 2.35
N VAL A 315 11.05 4.53 1.89
CA VAL A 315 12.40 4.69 2.45
C VAL A 315 13.45 4.87 1.33
N GLU A 316 13.01 5.04 0.06
CA GLU A 316 13.90 5.28 -1.10
C GLU A 316 14.57 6.65 -1.08
N THR A 317 14.05 7.59 -0.27
CA THR A 317 14.51 8.97 -0.22
C THR A 317 15.19 9.25 1.13
N PRO A 318 16.55 9.18 1.24
CA PRO A 318 17.28 9.38 2.49
C PRO A 318 16.92 10.70 3.21
N GLU A 319 16.53 11.72 2.46
CA GLU A 319 16.12 13.03 2.97
C GLU A 319 14.85 12.96 3.83
N ILE A 320 13.92 12.06 3.50
CA ILE A 320 12.67 11.83 4.28
C ILE A 320 12.98 11.14 5.62
N LEU A 321 14.13 10.46 5.69
CA LEU A 321 14.55 9.67 6.84
C LEU A 321 15.47 10.43 7.79
N CYS A 322 16.31 11.32 7.26
CA CYS A 322 17.32 12.04 8.04
C CYS A 322 16.77 13.20 8.89
N LEU A 323 15.45 13.39 8.94
CA LEU A 323 14.81 14.62 9.39
C LEU A 323 13.62 14.37 10.31
#